data_AF-A0A426X627-F1
#
_entry.id   AF-A0A426X627-F1
#
_cell.length_a   1.000
_cell.length_b   1.000
_cell.length_c   1.000
_cell.angle_alpha   90.00
_cell.angle_beta   90.00
_cell.angle_gamma   90.00
#
_symmetry.space_group_name_H-M   'P 1'
#
loop_
_entity.id
_entity.type
_entity.pdbx_description
1 polymer ?
#
loop_
_entity_poly.entity_id
_entity_poly.type
_entity_poly.pdbx_seq_one_letter_code
_entity_poly.pdbx_strand_id
1 'polypeptide(L)'
;METPLSDGHGEWVLRAYQRDGTTASQPSSAPVVIKFGYTVMHFLEGRLVEERPRPYHTFVFTLGDFLHQESRRWAISTVLLGAGAYDYDICFPWQLERHLVPFCDDPVEMAFNLGNGIEMFVDVLLMYFPSDEEDSLDVDGAGGDGDFGGIPASTDAVKELAVVKYE
;
A
#
# COMPACT_ATOMS: atom_id res chain seq x y z
N MET A 1 -13.14 -16.94 3.08
CA MET A 1 -12.90 -17.05 1.63
C MET A 1 -11.52 -16.43 1.39
N GLU A 2 -10.60 -17.17 0.78
CA GLU A 2 -9.26 -16.67 0.45
C GLU A 2 -9.21 -16.52 -1.07
N THR A 3 -8.89 -15.32 -1.55
CA THR A 3 -8.86 -15.02 -2.99
C THR A 3 -7.47 -14.50 -3.35
N PRO A 4 -6.58 -15.34 -3.90
CA PRO A 4 -5.29 -14.89 -4.43
C PRO A 4 -5.51 -14.19 -5.78
N LEU A 5 -4.93 -13.00 -5.96
CA LEU A 5 -4.96 -12.23 -7.21
C LEU A 5 -3.52 -11.87 -7.60
N SER A 6 -3.10 -12.24 -8.81
CA SER A 6 -1.73 -12.10 -9.31
C SER A 6 -1.73 -11.27 -10.58
N ASP A 7 -1.01 -10.14 -10.57
CA ASP A 7 -0.83 -9.26 -11.74
C ASP A 7 0.66 -8.90 -11.95
N GLY A 8 1.55 -9.89 -11.73
CA GLY A 8 2.93 -9.88 -12.22
C GLY A 8 3.98 -9.17 -11.36
N HIS A 9 3.60 -8.39 -10.34
CA HIS A 9 4.56 -7.62 -9.53
C HIS A 9 4.25 -7.57 -8.03
N GLY A 10 3.00 -7.81 -7.63
CA GLY A 10 2.62 -7.99 -6.24
C GLY A 10 1.41 -8.91 -6.14
N GLU A 11 1.41 -9.80 -5.16
CA GLU A 11 0.26 -10.65 -4.83
C GLU A 11 -0.31 -10.19 -3.50
N TRP A 12 -1.62 -10.33 -3.30
CA TRP A 12 -2.21 -10.07 -1.99
C TRP A 12 -3.30 -11.07 -1.64
N VAL A 13 -3.40 -11.33 -0.35
CA VAL A 13 -4.39 -12.22 0.25
C VAL A 13 -5.25 -11.38 1.19
N LEU A 14 -6.55 -11.38 0.91
CA LEU A 14 -7.55 -10.71 1.73
C LEU A 14 -8.31 -11.74 2.55
N ARG A 15 -8.42 -11.52 3.86
CA ARG A 15 -9.15 -12.40 4.77
C ARG A 15 -10.02 -11.58 5.70
N ALA A 16 -11.17 -12.12 6.04
CA ALA A 16 -12.13 -11.51 6.95
C ALA A 16 -12.61 -12.56 7.95
N TYR A 17 -12.56 -12.20 9.21
CA TYR A 17 -12.99 -13.02 10.34
C TYR A 17 -13.96 -12.21 11.17
N GLN A 18 -15.10 -12.81 11.48
CA GLN A 18 -16.04 -12.20 12.40
C GLN A 18 -15.43 -12.20 13.80
N ARG A 19 -15.61 -11.10 14.53
CA ARG A 19 -15.13 -11.01 15.91
C ARG A 19 -16.19 -11.62 16.83
N ASP A 20 -15.81 -12.66 17.55
CA ASP A 20 -16.62 -13.19 18.64
C ASP A 20 -16.77 -12.11 19.72
N GLY A 21 -18.01 -11.68 19.95
CA GLY A 21 -18.30 -10.59 20.87
C GLY A 21 -19.77 -10.50 21.21
N THR A 22 -20.08 -9.77 22.28
CA THR A 22 -21.47 -9.43 22.61
C THR A 22 -22.00 -8.50 21.53
N THR A 23 -23.15 -8.86 20.95
CA THR A 23 -23.83 -8.05 19.93
C THR A 23 -23.96 -6.61 20.42
N ALA A 24 -23.42 -5.67 19.63
CA ALA A 24 -23.50 -4.26 19.95
C ALA A 24 -24.97 -3.82 19.95
N SER A 25 -25.38 -3.04 20.96
CA SER A 25 -26.71 -2.44 21.01
C SER A 25 -26.97 -1.48 19.84
N GLN A 26 -25.89 -0.96 19.24
CA GLN A 26 -25.89 -0.21 18.00
C GLN A 26 -24.90 -0.86 17.02
N PRO A 27 -25.37 -1.53 15.97
CA PRO A 27 -24.49 -2.21 15.02
C PRO A 27 -23.45 -1.26 14.39
N SER A 28 -23.80 0.00 14.14
CA SER A 28 -22.90 0.98 13.55
C SER A 28 -21.66 1.30 14.40
N SER A 29 -21.69 1.08 15.71
CA SER A 29 -20.55 1.31 16.60
C SER A 29 -19.65 0.07 16.77
N ALA A 30 -20.03 -1.08 16.20
CA ALA A 30 -19.21 -2.27 16.27
C ALA A 30 -17.89 -2.06 15.49
N PRO A 31 -16.76 -2.62 15.96
CA PRO A 31 -15.46 -2.32 15.41
C PRO A 31 -15.21 -3.03 14.08
N VAL A 32 -14.59 -2.31 13.15
CA VAL A 32 -13.92 -2.85 11.96
C VAL A 32 -12.42 -2.71 12.18
N VAL A 33 -11.73 -3.83 12.37
CA VAL A 33 -10.28 -3.85 12.53
C VAL A 33 -9.65 -4.30 11.22
N ILE A 34 -8.70 -3.54 10.69
CA ILE A 34 -7.93 -3.92 9.50
C ILE A 34 -6.47 -4.09 9.93
N LYS A 35 -5.93 -5.29 9.73
CA LYS A 35 -4.53 -5.61 9.95
C LYS A 35 -3.84 -5.71 8.60
N PHE A 36 -2.95 -4.75 8.34
CA PHE A 36 -2.18 -4.68 7.12
C PHE A 36 -0.78 -5.22 7.36
N GLY A 37 -0.41 -6.27 6.65
CA GLY A 37 0.91 -6.88 6.66
C GLY A 37 1.49 -6.87 5.26
N TYR A 38 2.79 -6.71 5.15
CA TYR A 38 3.48 -6.94 3.89
C TYR A 38 4.76 -7.74 4.13
N THR A 39 5.05 -8.59 3.15
CA THR A 39 6.25 -9.42 3.10
C THR A 39 7.00 -9.05 1.83
N VAL A 40 8.27 -8.69 1.98
CA VAL A 40 9.15 -8.38 0.84
C VAL A 40 9.98 -9.61 0.52
N MET A 41 9.95 -10.02 -0.73
CA MET A 41 10.75 -11.11 -1.26
C MET A 41 11.84 -10.53 -2.16
N HIS A 42 13.09 -10.87 -1.88
CA HIS A 42 14.24 -10.45 -2.67
C HIS A 42 14.79 -11.62 -3.48
N PHE A 43 15.35 -11.32 -4.65
CA PHE A 43 16.16 -12.28 -5.39
C PHE A 43 17.64 -11.98 -5.18
N LEU A 44 18.33 -12.81 -4.40
CA LEU A 44 19.74 -12.67 -4.06
C LEU A 44 20.51 -13.91 -4.52
N GLU A 45 21.53 -13.72 -5.37
CA GLU A 45 22.42 -14.80 -5.85
C GLU A 45 21.68 -16.03 -6.40
N GLY A 46 20.60 -15.83 -7.17
CA GLY A 46 19.82 -16.92 -7.74
C GLY A 46 18.83 -17.58 -6.78
N ARG A 47 18.60 -17.01 -5.60
CA ARG A 47 17.66 -17.52 -4.58
C ARG A 47 16.66 -16.46 -4.16
N LEU A 48 15.43 -16.91 -3.94
CA LEU A 48 14.38 -16.08 -3.33
C LEU A 48 14.59 -16.06 -1.81
N VAL A 49 14.71 -14.86 -1.24
CA VAL A 49 14.92 -14.61 0.19
C VAL A 49 13.78 -13.76 0.71
N GLU A 50 13.08 -14.28 1.72
CA GLU A 50 12.03 -13.55 2.42
C GLU A 50 12.66 -12.61 3.46
N GLU A 51 12.31 -11.33 3.42
CA GLU A 51 12.61 -10.43 4.54
C GLU A 51 11.84 -10.86 5.78
N ARG A 52 12.41 -10.58 6.96
CA ARG A 52 11.73 -10.86 8.22
C ARG A 52 10.34 -10.21 8.23
N PRO A 53 9.26 -10.96 8.49
CA PRO A 53 7.91 -10.42 8.51
C PRO A 53 7.81 -9.24 9.48
N ARG A 54 7.33 -8.11 8.98
CA ARG A 54 7.09 -6.93 9.80
C ARG A 54 5.81 -7.11 10.61
N PRO A 55 5.71 -6.49 11.80
CA PRO A 55 4.48 -6.51 12.57
C PRO A 55 3.34 -5.83 11.78
N TYR A 56 2.13 -6.40 11.90
CA TYR A 56 0.94 -5.84 11.29
C TYR A 56 0.69 -4.40 11.72
N HIS A 57 0.37 -3.55 10.75
CA HIS A 57 -0.16 -2.23 10.99
C HIS A 57 -1.66 -2.38 11.24
N THR A 58 -2.11 -2.01 12.43
CA THR A 58 -3.50 -2.22 12.85
C THR A 58 -4.26 -0.91 12.79
N PHE A 59 -5.35 -0.90 12.02
CA PHE A 59 -6.26 0.22 11.88
C PHE A 59 -7.62 -0.15 12.45
N VAL A 60 -8.25 0.79 13.16
CA VAL A 60 -9.53 0.56 13.81
C VAL A 60 -10.52 1.63 13.34
N PHE A 61 -11.65 1.15 12.84
CA PHE A 61 -12.79 1.93 12.40
C PHE A 61 -14.06 1.37 13.04
N THR A 62 -15.19 1.97 12.72
CA THR A 62 -16.52 1.47 13.06
C THR A 62 -17.23 0.94 11.82
N LEU A 63 -18.23 0.07 12.00
CA LEU A 63 -19.09 -0.33 10.88
C LEU A 63 -19.78 0.87 10.23
N GLY A 64 -20.07 1.93 11.01
CA GLY A 64 -20.58 3.21 10.50
C GLY A 64 -19.68 3.85 9.44
N ASP A 65 -18.36 3.79 9.63
CA ASP A 65 -17.38 4.34 8.69
C ASP A 65 -17.37 3.60 7.34
N PHE A 66 -17.91 2.37 7.30
CA PHE A 66 -17.97 1.53 6.11
C PHE A 66 -19.37 1.47 5.48
N LEU A 67 -20.39 2.12 6.05
CA LEU A 67 -21.77 2.07 5.52
C LEU A 67 -21.90 2.78 4.16
N HIS A 68 -21.19 3.89 3.98
CA HIS A 68 -21.22 4.68 2.75
C HIS A 68 -20.00 4.40 1.89
N GLN A 69 -20.20 4.33 0.56
CA GLN A 69 -19.14 4.01 -0.38
C GLN A 69 -17.96 4.99 -0.30
N GLU A 70 -18.24 6.29 -0.13
CA GLU A 70 -17.19 7.31 -0.01
C GLU A 70 -16.42 7.21 1.31
N SER A 71 -17.12 7.01 2.43
CA SER A 71 -16.50 6.80 3.75
C SER A 71 -15.63 5.55 3.77
N ARG A 72 -16.11 4.46 3.16
CA ARG A 72 -15.35 3.21 3.01
C ARG A 72 -14.09 3.41 2.17
N ARG A 73 -14.20 4.11 1.03
CA ARG A 73 -13.03 4.44 0.20
C ARG A 73 -12.02 5.25 1.01
N TRP A 74 -12.47 6.27 1.73
CA TRP A 74 -11.60 7.10 2.56
C TRP A 74 -10.90 6.30 3.69
N ALA A 75 -11.62 5.40 4.37
CA ALA A 75 -11.04 4.51 5.36
C ALA A 75 -9.96 3.61 4.75
N ILE A 76 -10.21 3.06 3.56
CA ILE A 76 -9.24 2.23 2.84
C ILE A 76 -8.03 3.04 2.39
N SER A 77 -8.21 4.23 1.82
CA SER A 77 -7.08 5.10 1.46
C SER A 77 -6.24 5.45 2.70
N THR A 78 -6.88 5.62 3.86
CA THR A 78 -6.18 5.85 5.15
C THR A 78 -5.35 4.65 5.57
N VAL A 79 -5.85 3.43 5.41
CA VAL A 79 -5.08 2.19 5.66
C VAL A 79 -3.86 2.14 4.76
N LEU A 80 -4.03 2.38 3.45
CA LEU A 80 -2.93 2.31 2.48
C LEU A 80 -1.87 3.39 2.73
N LEU A 81 -2.29 4.63 2.99
CA LEU A 81 -1.39 5.73 3.33
C LEU A 81 -0.64 5.44 4.65
N GLY A 82 -1.36 5.04 5.70
CA GLY A 82 -0.77 4.77 7.01
C GLY A 82 0.13 3.55 7.04
N ALA A 83 -0.06 2.58 6.15
CA ALA A 83 0.80 1.42 6.00
C ALA A 83 2.10 1.72 5.23
N GLY A 84 2.26 2.94 4.72
CA GLY A 84 3.36 3.28 3.82
C GLY A 84 3.26 2.55 2.48
N ALA A 85 2.07 2.10 2.07
CA ALA A 85 1.90 1.39 0.80
C ALA A 85 2.41 2.20 -0.40
N TYR A 86 2.40 3.53 -0.28
CA TYR A 86 2.90 4.45 -1.31
C TYR A 86 4.43 4.68 -1.24
N ASP A 87 5.10 4.28 -0.16
CA ASP A 87 6.54 4.47 0.06
C ASP A 87 7.37 3.22 -0.31
N TYR A 88 6.76 2.04 -0.35
CA TYR A 88 7.46 0.76 -0.56
C TYR A 88 7.51 0.28 -2.02
N ASP A 89 7.25 1.16 -2.99
CA ASP A 89 7.02 0.75 -4.39
C ASP A 89 6.07 -0.46 -4.46
N ILE A 90 5.02 -0.48 -3.62
CA ILE A 90 3.84 -1.26 -3.97
C ILE A 90 3.41 -0.60 -5.27
N CYS A 91 3.79 -1.14 -6.42
CA CYS A 91 3.61 -0.44 -7.70
C CYS A 91 2.12 -0.21 -8.04
N PHE A 92 1.21 -0.67 -7.18
CA PHE A 92 -0.23 -0.66 -7.42
C PHE A 92 -1.09 -0.46 -6.15
N PRO A 93 -0.86 0.57 -5.30
CA PRO A 93 -1.81 0.91 -4.22
C PRO A 93 -3.21 1.13 -4.77
N TRP A 94 -3.30 1.66 -5.99
CA TRP A 94 -4.54 1.80 -6.73
C TRP A 94 -5.22 0.47 -7.06
N GLN A 95 -4.48 -0.58 -7.47
CA GLN A 95 -5.11 -1.90 -7.70
C GLN A 95 -5.51 -2.56 -6.39
N LEU A 96 -4.67 -2.45 -5.35
CA LEU A 96 -5.00 -2.98 -4.03
C LEU A 96 -6.26 -2.30 -3.48
N GLU A 97 -6.39 -0.97 -3.64
CA GLU A 97 -7.61 -0.23 -3.31
C GLU A 97 -8.83 -0.73 -4.11
N ARG A 98 -8.67 -0.91 -5.43
CA ARG A 98 -9.74 -1.43 -6.31
C ARG A 98 -10.22 -2.82 -5.91
N HIS A 99 -9.40 -3.63 -5.25
CA HIS A 99 -9.79 -4.96 -4.76
C HIS A 99 -10.28 -4.92 -3.31
N LEU A 100 -9.68 -4.09 -2.46
CA LEU A 100 -10.04 -4.00 -1.05
C LEU A 100 -11.41 -3.34 -0.84
N VAL A 101 -11.74 -2.30 -1.61
CA VAL A 101 -13.04 -1.60 -1.53
C VAL A 101 -14.22 -2.55 -1.72
N PRO A 102 -14.32 -3.32 -2.83
CA PRO A 102 -15.41 -4.27 -3.00
C PRO A 102 -15.29 -5.48 -2.07
N PHE A 103 -14.07 -5.92 -1.71
CA PHE A 103 -13.90 -7.01 -0.74
C PHE A 103 -14.53 -6.70 0.61
N CYS A 104 -14.47 -5.43 1.06
CA CYS A 104 -15.05 -5.02 2.33
C CYS A 104 -16.59 -5.02 2.33
N ASP A 105 -17.28 -5.08 1.18
CA ASP A 105 -18.74 -4.97 1.11
C ASP A 105 -19.43 -6.12 1.86
N ASP A 106 -19.21 -7.37 1.41
CA ASP A 106 -19.88 -8.54 2.00
C ASP A 106 -19.55 -8.75 3.49
N PRO A 107 -18.28 -8.66 3.93
CA PRO A 107 -17.93 -8.91 5.33
C PRO A 107 -18.45 -7.82 6.26
N VAL A 108 -18.42 -6.54 5.85
CA VAL A 108 -18.97 -5.43 6.64
C VAL A 108 -20.49 -5.56 6.73
N GLU A 109 -21.17 -5.86 5.62
CA GLU A 109 -22.62 -6.05 5.61
C GLU A 109 -23.03 -7.21 6.53
N MET A 110 -22.32 -8.34 6.45
CA MET A 110 -22.54 -9.49 7.32
C MET A 110 -22.36 -9.12 8.80
N ALA A 111 -21.28 -8.40 9.13
CA ALA A 111 -20.98 -7.96 10.48
C ALA A 111 -22.06 -7.00 11.01
N PHE A 112 -22.53 -6.08 10.17
CA PHE A 112 -23.60 -5.14 10.49
C PHE A 112 -24.92 -5.83 10.78
N ASN A 113 -25.32 -6.78 9.93
CA ASN A 113 -26.55 -7.56 10.12
C ASN A 113 -26.54 -8.40 11.39
N LEU A 114 -25.37 -8.85 11.82
CA LEU A 114 -25.18 -9.66 13.03
C LEU A 114 -24.88 -8.80 14.28
N GLY A 115 -24.73 -7.49 14.12
CA GLY A 115 -24.37 -6.57 15.21
C GLY A 115 -23.01 -6.86 15.85
N ASN A 116 -22.12 -7.53 15.13
CA ASN A 116 -20.81 -7.95 15.63
C ASN A 116 -19.70 -7.14 14.95
N GLY A 117 -18.54 -7.06 15.60
CA GLY A 117 -17.35 -6.52 14.96
C GLY A 117 -16.79 -7.46 13.91
N ILE A 118 -15.88 -6.93 13.10
CA ILE A 118 -15.15 -7.68 12.10
C ILE A 118 -13.66 -7.36 12.15
N GLU A 119 -12.84 -8.37 11.91
CA GLU A 119 -11.41 -8.24 11.74
C GLU A 119 -11.02 -8.70 10.33
N MET A 120 -10.31 -7.85 9.61
CA MET A 120 -9.83 -8.11 8.27
C MET A 120 -8.31 -8.10 8.25
N PHE A 121 -7.73 -9.01 7.48
CA PHE A 121 -6.30 -9.10 7.24
C PHE A 121 -6.04 -8.83 5.76
N VAL A 122 -5.07 -7.95 5.51
CA VAL A 122 -4.58 -7.60 4.19
C VAL A 122 -3.10 -7.96 4.19
N ASP A 123 -2.76 -9.07 3.58
CA ASP A 123 -1.39 -9.55 3.47
C ASP A 123 -0.89 -9.31 2.05
N VAL A 124 0.13 -8.47 1.89
CA VAL A 124 0.72 -8.13 0.60
C VAL A 124 2.08 -8.81 0.45
N LEU A 125 2.29 -9.52 -0.65
CA LEU A 125 3.56 -10.08 -1.05
C LEU A 125 4.17 -9.21 -2.15
N LEU A 126 5.31 -8.60 -1.86
CA LEU A 126 6.04 -7.75 -2.79
C LEU A 126 7.24 -8.52 -3.32
N MET A 127 7.34 -8.70 -4.63
CA MET A 127 8.56 -9.20 -5.26
C MET A 127 9.45 -8.02 -5.62
N TYR A 128 10.55 -7.85 -4.88
CA TYR A 128 11.57 -6.89 -5.21
C TYR A 128 12.49 -7.47 -6.28
N PHE A 129 12.46 -6.88 -7.48
CA PHE A 129 13.50 -7.08 -8.47
C PHE A 129 14.60 -6.07 -8.17
N PRO A 130 15.85 -6.49 -7.88
CA PRO A 130 16.95 -5.54 -8.01
C PRO A 130 16.90 -5.00 -9.44
N SER A 131 16.76 -3.69 -9.61
CA SER A 131 16.99 -3.09 -10.92
C SER A 131 18.42 -3.47 -11.32
N ASP A 132 18.60 -4.01 -12.53
CA ASP A 132 19.90 -4.18 -13.17
C ASP A 132 20.55 -2.79 -13.43
N GLU A 133 20.82 -2.04 -12.37
CA GLU A 133 21.84 -1.01 -12.35
C GLU A 133 23.07 -1.63 -11.68
N GLU A 134 23.55 -2.74 -12.24
CA GLU A 134 24.99 -2.85 -12.38
C GLU A 134 25.40 -1.70 -13.31
N ASP A 135 25.84 -0.59 -12.72
CA ASP A 135 26.65 0.40 -13.41
C ASP A 135 27.88 -0.33 -13.96
N SER A 136 27.75 -0.85 -15.18
CA SER A 136 28.85 -1.37 -15.98
C SER A 136 29.70 -0.18 -16.42
N LEU A 137 30.47 0.36 -15.49
CA LEU A 137 31.56 1.29 -15.80
C LEU A 137 32.78 0.49 -16.29
N ASP A 138 32.59 -0.22 -17.40
CA ASP A 138 33.67 -0.67 -18.28
C ASP A 138 33.86 0.39 -19.38
N VAL A 139 34.63 1.44 -19.07
CA VAL A 139 35.26 2.27 -20.11
C VAL A 139 36.73 2.51 -19.75
N ASP A 140 37.52 1.46 -19.92
CA ASP A 140 38.98 1.56 -20.02
C ASP A 140 39.34 2.08 -21.43
N GLY A 141 39.63 3.38 -21.52
CA GLY A 141 40.56 4.05 -22.46
C GLY A 141 40.37 3.92 -23.99
N ALA A 142 40.13 5.05 -24.66
CA ALA A 142 40.99 5.55 -25.77
C ALA A 142 40.49 6.92 -26.29
N GLY A 143 41.45 7.80 -26.62
CA GLY A 143 41.25 9.21 -26.90
C GLY A 143 40.40 9.56 -28.12
N GLY A 144 39.78 10.73 -28.04
CA GLY A 144 39.11 11.43 -29.13
C GLY A 144 38.95 12.90 -28.77
N ASP A 145 39.87 13.71 -29.28
CA ASP A 145 39.95 15.16 -29.20
C ASP A 145 38.68 15.82 -29.80
N GLY A 146 38.12 16.85 -29.16
CA GLY A 146 36.95 17.54 -29.71
C GLY A 146 36.22 18.54 -28.81
N ASP A 147 36.78 19.74 -28.73
CA ASP A 147 36.11 21.05 -28.55
C ASP A 147 35.59 21.47 -27.15
N PHE A 148 36.36 22.38 -26.56
CA PHE A 148 36.05 23.15 -25.35
C PHE A 148 35.08 24.30 -25.71
N GLY A 149 33.80 24.16 -25.31
CA GLY A 149 32.77 25.20 -25.47
C GLY A 149 32.18 25.67 -24.13
N GLY A 150 32.93 26.53 -23.44
CA GLY A 150 32.55 27.46 -22.36
C GLY A 150 31.22 27.32 -21.60
N ILE A 151 31.33 27.05 -20.29
CA ILE A 151 30.34 27.44 -19.28
C ILE A 151 30.43 28.96 -19.05
N PRO A 152 29.29 29.65 -18.89
CA PRO A 152 29.21 30.57 -17.75
C PRO A 152 27.97 30.30 -16.89
N ALA A 153 28.23 30.28 -15.59
CA ALA A 153 27.24 30.20 -14.52
C ALA A 153 26.30 31.42 -14.51
N SER A 154 25.01 31.20 -14.22
CA SER A 154 24.13 32.25 -13.72
C SER A 154 23.05 31.69 -12.79
N THR A 155 23.24 32.00 -11.51
CA THR A 155 22.29 32.22 -10.42
C THR A 155 20.78 32.20 -10.70
N ASP A 156 20.10 31.46 -9.80
CA ASP A 156 18.90 31.83 -9.04
C ASP A 156 17.54 31.90 -9.77
N ALA A 157 16.71 30.88 -9.51
CA ALA A 157 15.26 30.97 -9.65
C ALA A 157 14.59 29.93 -8.73
N VAL A 158 14.53 30.25 -7.44
CA VAL A 158 13.54 29.68 -6.51
C VAL A 158 12.14 29.99 -7.06
N LYS A 159 11.37 28.97 -7.46
CA LYS A 159 9.93 29.13 -7.68
C LYS A 159 9.19 28.87 -6.37
N GLU A 160 8.76 29.98 -5.81
CA GLU A 160 7.86 30.16 -4.67
C GLU A 160 6.59 29.29 -4.78
N LEU A 161 6.33 28.49 -3.74
CA LEU A 161 5.12 27.70 -3.55
C LEU A 161 4.03 28.62 -2.96
N ALA A 162 3.01 28.94 -3.75
CA ALA A 162 1.82 29.64 -3.25
C ALA A 162 0.90 28.65 -2.51
N VAL A 163 0.78 28.82 -1.20
CA VAL A 163 -0.19 28.11 -0.35
C VAL A 163 -1.54 28.84 -0.46
N VAL A 164 -2.55 28.17 -1.02
CA VAL A 164 -3.94 28.67 -1.02
C VAL A 164 -4.63 28.18 0.27
N LYS A 165 -5.08 29.12 1.10
CA LYS A 165 -6.03 28.86 2.20
C LYS A 165 -7.44 29.05 1.66
N TYR A 166 -8.32 28.08 1.91
CA TYR A 166 -9.76 28.24 1.72
C TYR A 166 -10.38 28.81 3.00
N GLU A 167 -11.22 29.83 2.85
CA GLU A 167 -12.16 30.29 3.89
C GLU A 167 -13.36 29.35 3.99
#